data_AF-A0A918KR65-F1
#
_entry.id   AF-A0A918KR65-F1
#
_cell.length_a   1.000
_cell.length_b   1.000
_cell.length_c   1.000
_cell.angle_alpha   90.00
_cell.angle_beta   90.00
_cell.angle_gamma   90.00
#
_symmetry.space_group_name_H-M   'P 1'
#
loop_
_entity.id
_entity.type
_entity.pdbx_description
1 polymer ?
#
loop_
_entity_poly.entity_id
_entity_poly.type
_entity_poly.pdbx_seq_one_letter_code
_entity_poly.pdbx_strand_id
1 'polypeptide(L)'
;METHNLGSTRQYNQPTWTGAGFVEAPAQELWERLPELLRDIALNEIRSGNKPIGILENQERGIVLLSLAKGPLIPRDTDERVIVHTHHEYGNYCYDGTAATYEDAQSGNFLSFEDPEYEDETF
;
A
#
# COMPACT_ATOMS: atom_id res chain seq x y z
N MET A 1 11.69 -11.57 -4.19
CA MET A 1 11.11 -10.35 -4.76
C MET A 1 11.06 -10.44 -6.27
N GLU A 2 9.87 -10.29 -6.85
CA GLU A 2 9.65 -10.15 -8.30
C GLU A 2 9.54 -8.67 -8.65
N THR A 3 9.90 -8.28 -9.88
CA THR A 3 9.84 -6.88 -10.32
C THR A 3 9.06 -6.76 -11.61
N HIS A 4 8.10 -5.85 -11.63
CA HIS A 4 7.28 -5.55 -12.80
C HIS A 4 7.42 -4.07 -13.17
N ASN A 5 7.53 -3.80 -14.47
CA ASN A 5 7.45 -2.44 -15.01
C ASN A 5 6.15 -2.33 -15.81
N LEU A 6 5.25 -1.46 -15.36
CA LEU A 6 3.90 -1.25 -15.90
C LEU A 6 3.80 0.21 -16.35
N GLY A 7 4.34 0.50 -17.53
CA GLY A 7 4.44 1.88 -18.02
C GLY A 7 5.33 2.73 -17.11
N SER A 8 4.76 3.79 -16.53
CA SER A 8 5.43 4.68 -15.56
C SER A 8 5.53 4.11 -14.15
N THR A 9 4.97 2.91 -13.90
CA THR A 9 4.93 2.30 -12.57
C THR A 9 5.94 1.18 -12.46
N ARG A 10 6.71 1.16 -11.39
CA ARG A 10 7.57 0.03 -11.02
C ARG A 10 7.03 -0.61 -9.75
N GLN A 11 6.85 -1.92 -9.78
CA GLN A 11 6.29 -2.70 -8.68
C GLN A 11 7.26 -3.80 -8.24
N TYR A 12 7.41 -3.93 -6.93
CA TYR A 12 8.22 -4.95 -6.27
C TYR A 12 7.32 -5.86 -5.46
N ASN A 13 7.12 -7.09 -5.93
CA ASN A 13 6.23 -8.08 -5.32
C ASN A 13 7.00 -8.97 -4.35
N GLN A 14 6.35 -9.25 -3.22
CA GLN A 14 6.86 -10.08 -2.12
C GLN A 14 8.31 -9.74 -1.73
N PRO A 15 8.63 -8.47 -1.43
CA PRO A 15 9.92 -8.13 -0.84
C PRO A 15 10.04 -8.75 0.57
N THR A 16 11.27 -9.02 1.00
CA THR A 16 11.54 -9.70 2.27
C THR A 16 11.44 -8.68 3.41
N TRP A 17 10.41 -8.81 4.24
CA TRP A 17 10.21 -7.94 5.42
C TRP A 17 11.08 -8.38 6.61
N THR A 18 11.72 -7.42 7.27
CA THR A 18 12.63 -7.66 8.40
C THR A 18 12.04 -7.33 9.77
N GLY A 19 10.83 -6.75 9.81
CA GLY A 19 10.22 -6.21 11.02
C GLY A 19 10.21 -4.68 11.08
N ALA A 20 11.11 -4.00 10.35
CA ALA A 20 11.19 -2.54 10.31
C ALA A 20 11.48 -1.95 8.91
N GLY A 21 11.63 -2.81 7.90
CA GLY A 21 11.97 -2.44 6.53
C GLY A 21 12.13 -3.68 5.65
N PHE A 22 12.63 -3.48 4.43
CA PHE A 22 12.89 -4.53 3.46
C PHE A 22 14.37 -4.87 3.33
N VAL A 23 14.67 -6.14 3.01
CA VAL A 23 16.05 -6.57 2.73
C VAL A 23 16.52 -6.01 1.39
N GLU A 24 15.66 -6.01 0.39
CA GLU A 24 15.98 -5.60 -0.97
C GLU A 24 16.08 -4.07 -1.06
N ALA A 25 17.26 -3.57 -1.45
CA ALA A 25 17.55 -2.13 -1.48
C ALA A 25 16.50 -1.28 -2.21
N PRO A 26 15.98 -1.66 -3.39
CA PRO A 26 14.96 -0.85 -4.06
C PRO A 26 13.65 -0.76 -3.28
N ALA A 27 13.22 -1.85 -2.64
CA ALA A 27 12.03 -1.84 -1.80
C ALA A 27 12.26 -1.02 -0.52
N GLN A 28 13.46 -1.11 0.05
CA GLN A 28 13.85 -0.32 1.23
C GLN A 28 13.91 1.18 0.93
N GLU A 29 14.42 1.59 -0.22
CA GLU A 29 14.44 2.99 -0.65
C GLU A 29 13.02 3.55 -0.79
N LEU A 30 12.09 2.79 -1.36
CA LEU A 30 10.68 3.19 -1.44
C LEU A 30 10.01 3.24 -0.06
N TRP A 31 10.33 2.27 0.81
CA TRP A 31 9.88 2.29 2.20
C TRP A 31 10.34 3.56 2.91
N GLU A 32 11.60 3.96 2.75
CA GLU A 32 12.13 5.17 3.38
C GLU A 32 11.52 6.48 2.86
N ARG A 33 11.00 6.45 1.63
CA ARG A 33 10.29 7.57 0.99
C ARG A 33 8.82 7.67 1.39
N LEU A 34 8.21 6.61 1.89
CA LEU A 34 6.85 6.69 2.42
C LEU A 34 6.80 7.70 3.58
N PRO A 35 5.77 8.56 3.63
CA PRO A 35 5.58 9.48 4.74
C PRO A 35 5.62 8.74 6.07
N GLU A 36 6.29 9.33 7.07
CA GLU A 36 6.41 8.75 8.41
C GLU A 36 5.07 8.30 8.98
N LEU A 37 4.02 9.11 8.79
CA LEU A 37 2.66 8.76 9.20
C LEU A 37 2.15 7.45 8.57
N LEU A 38 2.33 7.26 7.27
CA LEU A 38 1.89 6.03 6.59
C LEU A 38 2.74 4.84 7.03
N ARG A 39 4.04 5.04 7.25
CA ARG A 39 4.90 4.00 7.82
C ARG A 39 4.45 3.59 9.22
N ASP A 40 4.10 4.53 10.08
CA ASP A 40 3.60 4.24 11.43
C ASP A 40 2.29 3.46 11.39
N ILE A 41 1.36 3.83 10.50
CA ILE A 41 0.12 3.09 10.30
C ILE A 41 0.42 1.67 9.83
N ALA A 42 1.27 1.50 8.79
CA ALA A 42 1.66 0.19 8.29
C ALA A 42 2.34 -0.67 9.36
N LEU A 43 3.23 -0.10 10.18
CA LEU A 43 3.88 -0.81 11.28
C LEU A 43 2.88 -1.29 12.33
N ASN A 44 1.86 -0.49 12.65
CA ASN A 44 0.80 -0.89 13.59
C ASN A 44 -0.04 -2.04 13.00
N GLU A 45 -0.40 -1.97 11.72
CA GLU A 45 -1.08 -3.04 10.99
C GLU A 45 -0.27 -4.35 10.98
N ILE A 46 1.03 -4.26 10.71
CA ILE A 46 1.94 -5.40 10.71
C ILE A 46 2.05 -6.02 12.11
N ARG A 47 2.13 -5.21 13.17
CA ARG A 47 2.11 -5.70 14.56
C ARG A 47 0.80 -6.41 14.91
N SER A 48 -0.30 -5.99 14.30
CA SER A 48 -1.63 -6.63 14.45
C SER A 48 -1.77 -7.91 13.62
N GLY A 49 -0.77 -8.30 12.83
CA GLY A 49 -0.77 -9.55 12.06
C GLY A 49 -1.10 -9.38 10.57
N ASN A 50 -1.06 -8.15 10.06
CA ASN A 50 -0.99 -7.90 8.62
C ASN A 50 0.45 -8.12 8.12
N LYS A 51 0.68 -8.11 6.80
CA LYS A 51 2.01 -8.26 6.22
C LYS A 51 2.13 -7.46 4.93
N PRO A 52 3.28 -6.81 4.67
CA PRO A 52 3.53 -6.20 3.37
C PRO A 52 3.69 -7.29 2.32
N ILE A 53 3.06 -7.09 1.16
CA ILE A 53 3.11 -8.03 0.03
C ILE A 53 3.66 -7.39 -1.23
N GLY A 54 3.72 -6.07 -1.28
CA GLY A 54 4.26 -5.34 -2.42
C GLY A 54 4.51 -3.89 -2.08
N ILE A 55 5.44 -3.29 -2.80
CA ILE A 55 5.65 -1.84 -2.78
C ILE A 55 5.88 -1.38 -4.22
N LEU A 56 5.23 -0.29 -4.60
CA LEU A 56 5.33 0.23 -5.96
C LEU A 56 5.52 1.74 -5.96
N GLU A 57 6.06 2.23 -7.06
CA GLU A 57 6.29 3.64 -7.32
C GLU A 57 5.71 4.01 -8.69
N ASN A 58 4.89 5.06 -8.74
CA ASN A 58 4.64 5.79 -9.97
C ASN A 58 5.76 6.83 -10.17
N GLN A 59 6.64 6.58 -11.15
CA GLN A 59 7.86 7.35 -11.36
C GLN A 59 7.59 8.76 -11.90
N GLU A 60 6.47 8.97 -12.60
CA GLU A 60 6.09 10.29 -13.13
C GLU A 60 5.56 11.22 -12.03
N ARG A 61 4.79 10.67 -11.10
CA ARG A 61 4.14 11.42 -10.02
C ARG A 61 4.96 11.40 -8.72
N GLY A 62 5.97 10.54 -8.62
CA GLY A 62 6.76 10.34 -7.41
C GLY A 62 5.99 9.69 -6.25
N ILE A 63 4.85 9.06 -6.55
CA ILE A 63 3.95 8.44 -5.58
C ILE A 63 4.43 7.04 -5.26
N VAL A 64 4.47 6.71 -3.97
CA VAL A 64 4.75 5.39 -3.42
C VAL A 64 3.48 4.80 -2.82
N LEU A 65 3.26 3.51 -3.07
CA LEU A 65 2.18 2.73 -2.51
C LEU A 65 2.75 1.46 -1.87
N LEU A 66 2.36 1.18 -0.62
CA LEU A 66 2.65 -0.08 0.07
C LEU A 66 1.38 -0.93 0.17
N SER A 67 1.44 -2.17 -0.31
CA SER A 67 0.33 -3.11 -0.26
C SER A 67 0.45 -4.07 0.92
N LEU A 68 -0.64 -4.22 1.67
CA LEU A 68 -0.79 -5.09 2.82
C LEU A 68 -1.75 -6.24 2.49
N ALA A 69 -1.43 -7.46 2.92
CA ALA A 69 -2.12 -8.69 2.52
C ALA A 69 -3.59 -8.83 2.95
N LYS A 70 -4.06 -7.97 3.82
CA LYS A 70 -5.40 -8.03 4.41
C LYS A 70 -5.97 -6.63 4.50
N GLY A 71 -7.30 -6.56 4.60
CA GLY A 71 -8.05 -5.39 5.04
C GLY A 71 -7.46 -4.77 6.32
N PRO A 72 -7.77 -3.50 6.60
CA PRO A 72 -7.28 -2.85 7.81
C PRO A 72 -7.71 -3.61 9.06
N LEU A 73 -6.73 -4.02 9.87
CA LEU A 73 -6.97 -4.69 11.15
C LEU A 73 -7.22 -3.68 12.27
N ILE A 74 -6.78 -2.44 12.07
CA ILE A 74 -7.00 -1.31 12.95
C ILE A 74 -7.92 -0.32 12.21
N PRO A 75 -9.19 -0.20 12.62
CA PRO A 75 -10.11 0.74 12.01
C PRO A 75 -9.57 2.17 12.09
N ARG A 76 -9.73 2.91 11.00
CA ARG A 76 -9.37 4.33 10.92
C ARG A 76 -10.46 5.08 10.17
N ASP A 77 -10.83 6.24 10.68
CA ASP A 77 -11.68 7.19 9.97
C ASP A 77 -10.82 8.19 9.19
N THR A 78 -11.39 8.76 8.12
CA THR A 78 -10.78 9.87 7.41
C THR A 78 -10.57 11.07 8.34
N ASP A 79 -9.40 11.71 8.22
CA ASP A 79 -9.06 12.96 8.89
C ASP A 79 -8.39 13.96 7.93
N GLU A 80 -7.86 15.06 8.47
CA GLU A 80 -7.22 16.12 7.68
C GLU A 80 -5.93 15.69 6.95
N ARG A 81 -5.35 14.56 7.34
CA ARG A 81 -4.06 14.10 6.83
C ARG A 81 -4.14 12.73 6.16
N VAL A 82 -5.01 11.85 6.62
CA VAL A 82 -5.24 10.53 6.03
C VAL A 82 -6.66 10.43 5.50
N ILE A 83 -6.79 10.26 4.19
CA ILE A 83 -8.06 10.02 3.54
C ILE A 83 -8.24 8.51 3.38
N VAL A 84 -9.32 7.99 3.95
CA VAL A 84 -9.68 6.57 3.87
C VAL A 84 -10.68 6.36 2.75
N HIS A 85 -10.29 5.53 1.77
CA HIS A 85 -11.13 5.18 0.64
C HIS A 85 -11.57 3.72 0.77
N THR A 86 -12.87 3.50 0.87
CA THR A 86 -13.51 2.16 0.99
C THR A 86 -14.45 1.85 -0.17
N HIS A 87 -14.67 2.79 -1.08
CA HIS A 87 -15.60 2.66 -2.20
C HIS A 87 -15.00 3.22 -3.49
N HIS A 88 -15.32 2.59 -4.61
CA HIS A 88 -14.72 2.77 -5.94
C HIS A 88 -15.11 4.09 -6.66
N GLU A 89 -15.92 4.95 -6.05
CA GLU A 89 -16.48 6.14 -6.73
C GLU A 89 -15.46 7.26 -6.97
N TYR A 90 -14.25 7.17 -6.40
CA TYR A 90 -13.19 8.17 -6.56
C TYR A 90 -11.92 7.50 -7.08
N GLY A 91 -11.66 7.72 -8.37
CA GLY A 91 -10.66 6.99 -9.15
C GLY A 91 -9.22 7.07 -8.63
N ASN A 92 -8.55 5.93 -8.79
CA ASN A 92 -7.14 5.69 -9.18
C ASN A 92 -6.48 4.55 -8.39
N TYR A 93 -6.99 4.15 -7.21
CA TYR A 93 -6.19 3.30 -6.30
C TYR A 93 -6.92 2.17 -5.55
N CYS A 94 -8.26 2.17 -5.44
CA CYS A 94 -9.02 0.98 -5.02
C CYS A 94 -9.44 0.19 -6.28
N TYR A 95 -8.66 -0.81 -6.63
CA TYR A 95 -9.03 -1.79 -7.66
C TYR A 95 -9.79 -2.95 -7.03
N ASP A 96 -10.44 -3.74 -7.88
CA ASP A 96 -11.11 -4.98 -7.52
C ASP A 96 -10.17 -5.90 -6.71
N GLY A 97 -10.60 -6.30 -5.51
CA GLY A 97 -9.74 -7.02 -4.56
C GLY A 97 -8.96 -6.17 -3.57
N THR A 98 -9.24 -4.87 -3.49
CA THR A 98 -8.78 -3.99 -2.40
C THR A 98 -9.92 -3.68 -1.43
N ALA A 99 -9.73 -3.99 -0.13
CA ALA A 99 -10.69 -3.68 0.93
C ALA A 99 -10.71 -2.18 1.29
N ALA A 100 -9.53 -1.54 1.28
CA ALA A 100 -9.40 -0.10 1.51
C ALA A 100 -8.07 0.46 0.98
N THR A 101 -8.01 1.77 0.75
CA THR A 101 -6.74 2.50 0.64
C THR A 101 -6.69 3.68 1.58
N TYR A 102 -5.51 3.93 2.16
CA TYR A 102 -5.25 5.10 2.99
C TYR A 102 -4.27 6.02 2.27
N GLU A 103 -4.71 7.23 1.98
CA GLU A 103 -3.94 8.25 1.27
C GLU A 103 -3.42 9.31 2.25
N ASP A 104 -2.13 9.63 2.19
CA ASP A 104 -1.63 10.85 2.82
C ASP A 104 -1.99 12.07 1.95
N ALA A 105 -2.88 12.92 2.44
CA ALA A 105 -3.47 14.03 1.69
C ALA A 105 -2.45 15.09 1.22
N GLN A 106 -1.26 15.13 1.83
CA GLN A 106 -0.21 16.09 1.47
C GLN A 106 0.67 15.60 0.33
N SER A 107 1.05 14.32 0.38
CA SER A 107 1.99 13.73 -0.58
C SER A 107 1.33 12.91 -1.67
N GLY A 108 0.08 12.49 -1.46
CA GLY A 108 -0.62 11.55 -2.35
C GLY A 108 0.01 10.16 -2.36
N ASN A 109 0.72 9.76 -1.30
CA ASN A 109 1.22 8.39 -1.11
C ASN A 109 0.16 7.51 -0.47
N PHE A 110 0.25 6.19 -0.65
CA PHE A 110 -0.82 5.27 -0.27
C PHE A 110 -0.35 4.06 0.55
N LEU A 111 -1.26 3.57 1.39
CA LEU A 111 -1.33 2.16 1.77
C LEU A 111 -2.51 1.52 1.03
N SER A 112 -2.31 0.36 0.40
CA SER A 112 -3.41 -0.50 -0.04
C SER A 112 -3.58 -1.68 0.90
N PHE A 113 -4.82 -2.06 1.14
CA PHE A 113 -5.21 -3.20 1.95
C PHE A 113 -5.97 -4.17 1.07
N GLU A 114 -5.36 -5.30 0.73
CA GLU A 114 -6.01 -6.30 -0.12
C GLU A 114 -7.18 -6.97 0.62
N ASP A 115 -8.22 -7.32 -0.12
CA ASP A 115 -9.28 -8.19 0.33
C ASP A 115 -8.92 -9.65 -0.03
N PRO A 116 -8.53 -10.49 0.94
CA PRO A 116 -8.17 -11.89 0.67
C PRO A 116 -9.38 -12.76 0.34
N GLU A 117 -10.60 -12.29 0.59
CA GLU A 117 -11.85 -12.98 0.27
C GLU A 117 -12.39 -12.58 -1.11
N TYR A 118 -11.76 -11.61 -1.78
CA TYR A 118 -12.13 -11.25 -3.14
C TYR A 118 -11.83 -12.39 -4.12
N GLU A 119 -12.89 -13.01 -4.60
CA GLU A 119 -12.84 -13.92 -5.74
C GLU A 119 -13.10 -13.09 -7.00
N ASP A 120 -12.13 -13.06 -7.91
CA ASP A 120 -12.29 -12.43 -9.23
C ASP A 120 -13.44 -13.13 -9.95
N GLU A 121 -14.60 -12.46 -10.04
CA GLU A 121 -15.78 -12.96 -10.75
C GLU A 121 -15.47 -12.97 -12.26
N THR A 122 -14.71 -13.98 -12.67
CA THR A 122 -14.47 -14.29 -14.07
C THR A 122 -15.77 -14.79 -14.71
N PHE A 123 -16.51 -13.88 -15.34
CA PHE A 123 -17.64 -14.19 -16.23
C PHE A 123 -17.17 -14.64 -17.62
#